data_AF-A0A2G2Y9F6-F1
#
_entry.id   AF-A0A2G2Y9F6-F1
#
_cell.length_a   1.000
_cell.length_b   1.000
_cell.length_c   1.000
_cell.angle_alpha   90.00
_cell.angle_beta   90.00
_cell.angle_gamma   90.00
#
_symmetry.space_group_name_H-M   'P 1'
#
loop_
_entity.id
_entity.type
_entity.pdbx_description
1 polymer ?
#
loop_
_entity_poly.entity_id
_entity_poly.type
_entity_poly.pdbx_seq_one_letter_code
_entity_poly.pdbx_strand_id
1 'polypeptide(L)'
;MLPRAICFHRALLSSLQKVGSRYFTAPAVSSAQPSTYGDYEPSDIFDWDNLGFKLIQTDYMFMARSSGNGNFQKGKLNTYGNIELSPSAGVLNYGQGLIEGTKAYRVDDGRIFIFRPQENAIRMAIGAERMCMPSPSIQQFVDAVKLTALANKRWV
;
A
#
# COMPACT_ATOMS: atom_id res chain seq x y z
N MET A 1 31.53 20.30 19.26
CA MET A 1 30.67 21.50 19.43
C MET A 1 29.43 21.31 18.56
N LEU A 2 28.31 20.93 19.16
CA LEU A 2 27.00 20.83 18.49
C LEU A 2 26.20 22.11 18.76
N PRO A 3 25.57 22.75 17.76
CA PRO A 3 24.59 23.78 18.02
C PRO A 3 23.22 23.16 18.36
N ARG A 4 22.71 23.56 19.53
CA ARG A 4 21.35 23.32 20.03
C ARG A 4 20.33 23.99 19.09
N ALA A 5 19.34 23.24 18.63
CA ALA A 5 18.19 23.79 17.91
C ALA A 5 17.05 24.11 18.89
N ILE A 6 16.46 25.28 18.65
CA ILE A 6 15.57 26.03 19.52
C ILE A 6 14.14 25.45 19.49
N CYS A 7 13.56 25.30 20.68
CA CYS A 7 12.17 24.94 20.90
C CYS A 7 11.28 26.15 20.61
N PHE A 8 10.40 26.08 19.62
CA PHE A 8 9.34 27.06 19.38
C PHE A 8 8.00 26.49 19.83
N HIS A 9 7.51 26.98 20.97
CA HIS A 9 6.10 26.91 21.34
C HIS A 9 5.31 27.81 20.39
N ARG A 10 4.34 27.24 19.66
CA ARG A 10 3.28 28.04 19.04
C ARG A 10 1.92 27.51 19.47
N ALA A 11 1.20 28.39 20.14
CA ALA A 11 -0.11 28.16 20.73
C ALA A 11 -1.17 27.80 19.67
N LEU A 12 -2.11 26.97 20.13
CA LEU A 12 -3.36 26.60 19.48
C LEU A 12 -4.23 27.83 19.21
N LEU A 13 -4.72 27.95 17.98
CA LEU A 13 -5.91 28.74 17.64
C LEU A 13 -6.82 27.86 16.79
N SER A 14 -7.97 27.52 17.38
CA SER A 14 -9.08 26.79 16.78
C SER A 14 -9.84 27.72 15.83
N SER A 15 -10.00 27.29 14.58
CA SER A 15 -10.98 27.87 13.65
C SER A 15 -11.81 26.72 13.07
N LEU A 16 -13.01 26.56 13.64
CA LEU A 16 -14.05 25.69 13.11
C LEU A 16 -14.67 26.38 11.88
N GLN A 17 -14.35 25.89 10.69
CA GLN A 17 -15.13 26.19 9.48
C GLN A 17 -15.74 24.89 8.96
N LYS A 18 -17.07 24.80 9.02
CA LYS A 18 -17.89 23.80 8.34
C LYS A 18 -17.70 23.97 6.83
N VAL A 19 -17.13 22.97 6.17
CA VAL A 19 -17.10 22.88 4.70
C VAL A 19 -17.95 21.70 4.29
N GLY A 20 -19.04 22.02 3.59
CA GLY A 20 -20.07 21.09 3.17
C GLY A 20 -19.59 20.04 2.17
N SER A 21 -20.33 18.92 2.17
CA SER A 21 -20.21 17.83 1.20
C SER A 21 -20.30 18.37 -0.23
N ARG A 22 -19.20 18.32 -0.96
CA ARG A 22 -19.18 18.51 -2.42
C ARG A 22 -18.54 17.28 -3.03
N TYR A 23 -19.40 16.42 -3.56
CA TYR A 23 -19.04 15.31 -4.43
C TYR A 23 -18.26 15.88 -5.62
N PHE A 24 -17.01 15.46 -5.77
CA PHE A 24 -16.24 15.68 -6.99
C PHE A 24 -16.55 14.55 -7.97
N THR A 25 -17.38 14.83 -8.97
CA THR A 25 -17.51 13.97 -10.16
C THR A 25 -16.45 14.38 -11.16
N ALA A 26 -15.46 13.52 -11.41
CA ALA A 26 -14.57 13.65 -12.57
C ALA A 26 -15.22 12.97 -13.79
N PRO A 27 -15.15 13.56 -15.00
CA PRO A 27 -15.70 12.92 -16.19
C PRO A 27 -14.81 11.75 -16.60
N ALA A 28 -15.41 10.60 -16.86
CA ALA A 28 -14.72 9.42 -17.38
C ALA A 28 -14.37 9.64 -18.86
N VAL A 29 -13.07 9.72 -19.16
CA VAL A 29 -12.60 9.60 -20.55
C VAL A 29 -12.65 8.11 -20.92
N SER A 30 -13.58 7.81 -21.83
CA SER A 30 -13.85 6.49 -22.38
C SER A 30 -12.75 6.09 -23.36
N SER A 31 -11.87 5.20 -22.94
CA SER A 31 -11.17 4.26 -23.83
C SER A 31 -10.64 3.07 -23.03
N ALA A 32 -11.52 2.36 -22.33
CA ALA A 32 -11.18 1.06 -21.75
C ALA A 32 -11.71 -0.03 -22.69
N GLN A 33 -10.80 -0.84 -23.25
CA GLN A 33 -11.15 -2.04 -23.99
C GLN A 33 -11.87 -3.03 -23.05
N PRO A 34 -12.79 -3.86 -23.57
CA PRO A 34 -13.55 -4.79 -22.73
C PRO A 34 -12.59 -5.79 -22.09
N SER A 35 -12.58 -5.85 -20.76
CA SER A 35 -11.83 -6.86 -20.02
C SER A 35 -12.53 -8.21 -20.17
N THR A 36 -11.86 -9.21 -20.75
CA THR A 36 -12.35 -10.59 -20.96
C THR A 36 -12.41 -11.43 -19.67
N TYR A 37 -12.62 -10.81 -18.51
CA TYR A 37 -12.67 -11.52 -17.23
C TYR A 37 -14.13 -11.75 -16.86
N GLY A 38 -14.60 -12.97 -17.11
CA GLY A 38 -15.93 -13.42 -16.73
C GLY A 38 -16.17 -13.37 -15.22
N ASP A 39 -17.45 -13.32 -14.87
CA ASP A 39 -17.97 -13.37 -13.51
C ASP A 39 -17.68 -14.76 -12.91
N TYR A 40 -16.52 -14.94 -12.27
CA TYR A 40 -16.21 -16.14 -11.50
C TYR A 40 -16.76 -16.00 -10.08
N GLU A 41 -17.43 -17.03 -9.58
CA GLU A 41 -17.81 -17.11 -8.17
C GLU A 41 -16.54 -17.34 -7.32
N PRO A 42 -16.38 -16.69 -6.14
CA PRO A 42 -15.20 -16.87 -5.30
C PRO A 42 -14.91 -18.32 -4.88
N SER A 43 -15.93 -19.19 -4.87
CA SER A 43 -15.80 -20.64 -4.64
C SER A 43 -15.05 -21.38 -5.74
N ASP A 44 -15.00 -20.84 -6.96
CA ASP A 44 -14.28 -21.46 -8.08
C ASP A 44 -12.77 -21.24 -7.95
N ILE A 45 -12.35 -20.30 -7.10
CA ILE A 45 -10.95 -19.90 -6.91
C ILE A 45 -10.37 -20.59 -5.67
N PHE A 46 -11.17 -20.82 -4.63
CA PHE A 46 -10.69 -21.34 -3.35
C PHE A 46 -11.51 -22.50 -2.80
N ASP A 47 -10.80 -23.51 -2.32
CA ASP A 47 -11.32 -24.46 -1.34
C ASP A 47 -11.24 -23.82 0.06
N TRP A 48 -12.36 -23.27 0.51
CA TRP A 48 -12.45 -22.50 1.75
C TRP A 48 -12.15 -23.33 3.01
N ASP A 49 -12.45 -24.63 2.99
CA ASP A 49 -12.23 -25.52 4.14
C ASP A 49 -10.75 -25.88 4.31
N ASN A 50 -9.95 -25.76 3.24
CA ASN A 50 -8.53 -26.08 3.22
C ASN A 50 -7.63 -24.85 2.97
N LEU A 51 -8.14 -23.64 3.21
CA LEU A 51 -7.37 -22.41 3.03
C LEU A 51 -6.33 -22.23 4.15
N GLY A 52 -5.09 -22.66 3.88
CA GLY A 52 -3.96 -22.50 4.79
C GLY A 52 -3.21 -21.16 4.67
N PHE A 53 -2.26 -20.93 5.58
CA PHE A 53 -1.36 -19.77 5.53
C PHE A 53 -0.18 -20.03 4.58
N LYS A 54 -0.47 -20.19 3.30
CA LYS A 54 0.52 -20.36 2.23
C LYS A 54 0.48 -19.17 1.27
N LEU A 55 1.61 -18.88 0.64
CA LEU A 55 1.65 -17.89 -0.43
C LEU A 55 0.86 -18.43 -1.63
N ILE A 56 -0.23 -17.76 -1.96
CA ILE A 56 -0.96 -17.97 -3.21
C ILE A 56 -0.62 -16.79 -4.12
N GLN A 57 -0.12 -17.09 -5.32
CA GLN A 57 0.20 -16.07 -6.30
C GLN A 57 -1.10 -15.42 -6.78
N THR A 58 -1.17 -14.10 -6.69
CA THR A 58 -2.27 -13.30 -7.24
C THR A 58 -1.83 -12.69 -8.57
N ASP A 59 -2.72 -11.96 -9.25
CA ASP A 59 -2.45 -11.46 -10.60
C ASP A 59 -1.50 -10.28 -10.62
N TYR A 60 -1.60 -9.41 -9.62
CA TYR A 60 -0.92 -8.13 -9.60
C TYR A 60 -0.14 -7.89 -8.31
N MET A 61 0.99 -7.22 -8.46
CA MET A 61 1.77 -6.66 -7.36
C MET A 61 2.01 -5.16 -7.58
N PHE A 62 2.14 -4.39 -6.50
CA PHE A 62 2.50 -2.98 -6.59
C PHE A 62 3.99 -2.79 -6.32
N MET A 63 4.66 -2.00 -7.16
CA MET A 63 6.06 -1.67 -6.99
C MET A 63 6.29 -0.16 -6.97
N ALA A 64 7.08 0.30 -6.00
CA ALA A 64 7.64 1.65 -5.95
C ALA A 64 9.14 1.58 -5.69
N ARG A 65 9.90 2.52 -6.26
CA ARG A 65 11.36 2.61 -6.10
C ARG A 65 11.71 3.88 -5.35
N SER A 66 12.66 3.78 -4.41
CA SER A 66 13.30 4.95 -3.82
C SER A 66 14.43 5.44 -4.72
N SER A 67 14.54 6.75 -4.91
CA SER A 67 15.76 7.37 -5.46
C SER A 67 16.85 7.47 -4.39
N GLY A 68 18.09 7.76 -4.80
CA GLY A 68 19.25 7.86 -3.90
C GLY A 68 19.15 8.97 -2.85
N ASN A 69 18.20 9.90 -2.98
CA ASN A 69 17.87 10.91 -1.98
C ASN A 69 16.84 10.43 -0.92
N GLY A 70 16.45 9.16 -0.95
CA GLY A 70 15.48 8.57 -0.02
C GLY A 70 14.01 8.83 -0.36
N ASN A 71 13.71 9.51 -1.47
CA ASN A 71 12.33 9.75 -1.89
C ASN A 71 11.77 8.59 -2.70
N PHE A 72 10.55 8.17 -2.36
CA PHE A 72 9.81 7.17 -3.14
C PHE A 72 9.16 7.80 -4.37
N GLN A 73 9.46 7.24 -5.54
CA GLN A 73 8.81 7.59 -6.80
C GLN A 73 7.36 7.12 -6.81
N LYS A 74 6.56 7.66 -7.75
CA LYS A 74 5.21 7.14 -7.99
C LYS A 74 5.30 5.68 -8.39
N GLY A 75 4.73 4.79 -7.56
CA GLY A 75 4.66 3.38 -7.85
C GLY A 75 3.63 3.03 -8.91
N LYS A 76 3.63 1.77 -9.33
CA LYS A 76 2.72 1.23 -10.34
C LYS A 76 2.33 -0.21 -10.02
N LEU A 77 1.16 -0.61 -10.53
CA LEU A 77 0.76 -2.01 -10.58
C LEU A 77 1.51 -2.71 -11.71
N ASN A 78 1.93 -3.93 -11.43
CA ASN A 78 2.59 -4.84 -12.33
C ASN A 78 1.92 -6.20 -12.22
N THR A 79 2.05 -7.03 -13.25
CA THR A 79 1.74 -8.46 -13.11
C THR A 79 2.66 -9.07 -12.06
N TYR A 80 2.14 -9.99 -11.25
CA TYR A 80 2.95 -10.72 -10.28
C TYR A 80 4.11 -11.43 -11.00
N GLY A 81 5.29 -11.39 -10.40
CA GLY A 81 6.48 -12.00 -10.97
C GLY A 81 7.72 -11.77 -10.11
N ASN A 82 8.83 -12.34 -10.57
CA ASN A 82 10.11 -12.23 -9.87
C ASN A 82 10.61 -10.78 -9.87
N ILE A 83 11.32 -10.42 -8.79
CA ILE A 83 12.02 -9.14 -8.67
C ILE A 83 13.51 -9.40 -8.87
N GLU A 84 14.12 -8.61 -9.76
CA GLU A 84 15.57 -8.65 -10.00
C GLU A 84 16.30 -7.84 -8.92
N LEU A 85 17.34 -8.44 -8.33
CA LEU A 85 18.18 -7.82 -7.30
C LEU A 85 19.66 -8.04 -7.62
N SER A 86 20.50 -7.03 -7.32
CA SER A 86 21.95 -7.21 -7.33
C SER A 86 22.35 -8.29 -6.30
N PRO A 87 23.33 -9.16 -6.59
CA PRO A 87 23.92 -10.04 -5.59
C PRO A 87 24.46 -9.29 -4.35
N SER A 88 24.84 -8.02 -4.52
CA SER A 88 25.30 -7.14 -3.43
C SER A 88 24.18 -6.41 -2.67
N ALA A 89 22.91 -6.72 -2.91
CA ALA A 89 21.80 -6.02 -2.26
C ALA A 89 21.84 -6.18 -0.74
N GLY A 90 21.60 -5.09 0.00
CA GLY A 90 21.65 -5.06 1.47
C GLY A 90 20.66 -6.03 2.14
N VAL A 91 19.50 -6.25 1.52
CA VAL A 91 18.51 -7.24 1.99
C VAL A 91 19.07 -8.68 1.96
N LEU A 92 19.91 -9.01 0.97
CA LEU A 92 20.46 -10.36 0.81
C LEU A 92 21.68 -10.61 1.71
N ASN A 93 22.50 -9.59 1.94
CA ASN A 93 23.78 -9.74 2.64
C ASN A 93 23.70 -9.39 4.14
N TYR A 94 22.81 -8.46 4.50
CA TYR A 94 22.73 -7.91 5.86
C TYR A 94 21.30 -7.88 6.42
N GLY A 95 20.33 -8.46 5.71
CA GLY A 95 18.93 -8.46 6.13
C GLY A 95 18.32 -7.06 6.26
N GLN A 96 18.87 -6.06 5.55
CA GLN A 96 18.34 -4.69 5.59
C GLN A 96 17.02 -4.61 4.81
N GLY A 97 15.92 -4.98 5.47
CA GLY A 97 14.57 -4.98 4.95
C GLY A 97 13.55 -5.12 6.07
N LEU A 98 12.30 -4.84 5.76
CA LEU A 98 11.18 -4.95 6.71
C LEU A 98 9.91 -5.36 5.95
N ILE A 99 8.96 -5.94 6.68
CA ILE A 99 7.67 -6.36 6.17
C ILE A 99 6.54 -5.77 7.01
N GLU A 100 5.37 -5.65 6.39
CA GLU A 100 4.12 -5.29 7.06
C GLU A 100 3.04 -6.32 6.77
N GLY A 101 2.04 -6.39 7.65
CA GLY A 101 0.93 -7.34 7.55
C GLY A 101 -0.41 -6.67 7.76
N THR A 102 -1.27 -6.71 6.74
CA THR A 102 -2.68 -6.27 6.82
C THR A 102 -3.55 -7.22 6.00
N LYS A 103 -4.87 -7.09 6.14
CA LYS A 103 -5.85 -7.94 5.48
C LYS A 103 -6.90 -7.09 4.77
N ALA A 104 -7.29 -7.55 3.59
CA ALA A 104 -8.45 -7.08 2.87
C ALA A 104 -9.62 -8.05 3.11
N TYR A 105 -10.82 -7.52 3.28
CA TYR A 105 -12.03 -8.29 3.57
C TYR A 105 -13.12 -7.91 2.59
N ARG A 106 -13.81 -8.90 2.02
CA ARG A 106 -15.07 -8.64 1.33
C ARG A 106 -16.20 -8.60 2.36
N VAL A 107 -17.00 -7.54 2.31
CA VAL A 107 -18.21 -7.40 3.13
C VAL A 107 -19.45 -7.75 2.30
N ASP A 108 -20.60 -7.92 2.95
CA ASP A 108 -21.84 -8.43 2.34
C ASP A 108 -22.33 -7.64 1.11
N ASP A 109 -22.02 -6.35 1.04
CA ASP A 109 -22.37 -5.50 -0.11
C ASP A 109 -21.33 -5.51 -1.25
N GLY A 110 -20.37 -6.44 -1.18
CA GLY A 110 -19.31 -6.63 -2.18
C GLY A 110 -18.15 -5.64 -2.10
N ARG A 111 -18.19 -4.65 -1.20
CA ARG A 111 -17.05 -3.73 -1.01
C ARG A 111 -15.86 -4.45 -0.38
N ILE A 112 -14.67 -3.91 -0.63
CA ILE A 112 -13.43 -4.35 0.01
C ILE A 112 -13.08 -3.38 1.14
N PHE A 113 -12.91 -3.93 2.34
CA PHE A 113 -12.51 -3.21 3.53
C PHE A 113 -11.08 -3.59 3.93
N ILE A 114 -10.30 -2.60 4.39
CA ILE A 114 -8.94 -2.80 4.92
C ILE A 114 -8.87 -2.12 6.28
N PHE A 115 -8.53 -2.89 7.32
CA PHE A 115 -8.55 -2.38 8.69
C PHE A 115 -7.30 -1.55 9.00
N ARG A 116 -7.51 -0.26 9.29
CA ARG A 116 -6.49 0.70 9.77
C ARG A 116 -5.14 0.65 9.01
N PRO A 117 -5.12 0.70 7.67
CA PRO A 117 -3.86 0.63 6.90
C PRO A 117 -2.89 1.78 7.21
N GLN A 118 -3.39 2.90 7.76
CA GLN A 118 -2.57 4.00 8.24
C GLN A 118 -1.65 3.58 9.40
N GLU A 119 -2.11 2.72 10.30
CA GLU A 119 -1.30 2.25 11.44
C GLU A 119 -0.18 1.33 11.01
N ASN A 120 -0.45 0.47 10.01
CA ASN A 120 0.58 -0.33 9.35
C ASN A 120 1.64 0.57 8.70
N ALA A 121 1.21 1.64 8.02
CA ALA A 121 2.12 2.60 7.40
C ALA A 121 3.00 3.33 8.44
N ILE A 122 2.41 3.73 9.58
CA ILE A 122 3.16 4.36 10.69
C ILE A 122 4.20 3.38 11.24
N ARG A 123 3.82 2.12 11.44
CA ARG A 123 4.75 1.09 11.92
C ARG A 123 5.86 0.81 10.90
N MET A 124 5.56 0.80 9.60
CA MET A 124 6.57 0.73 8.54
C MET A 124 7.56 1.90 8.60
N ALA A 125 7.08 3.13 8.83
CA ALA A 125 7.95 4.30 8.96
C ALA A 125 8.91 4.20 10.14
N ILE A 126 8.40 3.80 11.31
CA ILE A 126 9.21 3.56 12.51
C ILE A 126 10.23 2.44 12.27
N GLY A 127 9.82 1.34 11.63
CA GLY A 127 10.71 0.24 11.29
C GLY A 127 11.81 0.65 10.31
N ALA A 128 11.47 1.45 9.31
CA ALA A 128 12.42 1.96 8.33
C ALA A 128 13.47 2.86 9.00
N GLU A 129 13.06 3.75 9.91
CA GLU A 129 13.97 4.56 10.72
C GLU A 129 14.92 3.68 11.53
N ARG A 130 14.39 2.65 12.21
CA ARG A 130 15.20 1.68 13.00
C ARG A 130 16.22 0.93 12.14
N MET A 131 15.89 0.66 10.88
CA MET A 131 16.75 -0.04 9.90
C MET A 131 17.63 0.89 9.08
N CYS A 132 17.66 2.20 9.39
CA CYS A 132 18.37 3.22 8.63
C CYS A 132 17.99 3.22 7.13
N MET A 133 16.70 3.03 6.82
CA MET A 133 16.14 2.97 5.48
C MET A 133 15.18 4.15 5.23
N PRO A 134 15.04 4.61 3.98
CA PRO A 134 13.95 5.51 3.62
C PRO A 134 12.59 4.79 3.74
N SER A 135 11.53 5.55 4.03
CA SER A 135 10.16 5.05 4.11
C SER A 135 9.26 5.76 3.10
N PRO A 136 8.28 5.08 2.46
CA PRO A 136 7.22 5.79 1.76
C PRO A 136 6.41 6.64 2.74
N SER A 137 5.79 7.70 2.25
CA SER A 137 4.80 8.42 3.06
C SER A 137 3.61 7.53 3.42
N ILE A 138 2.93 7.86 4.53
CA ILE A 138 1.71 7.15 4.96
C ILE A 138 0.69 7.04 3.83
N GLN A 139 0.50 8.12 3.08
CA GLN A 139 -0.42 8.15 1.95
C GLN A 139 0.02 7.21 0.81
N GLN A 140 1.31 7.23 0.44
CA GLN A 140 1.84 6.33 -0.59
C GLN A 140 1.66 4.85 -0.22
N PHE A 141 1.89 4.49 1.05
CA PHE A 141 1.65 3.13 1.53
C PHE A 141 0.17 2.74 1.44
N VAL A 142 -0.72 3.59 1.97
CA VAL A 142 -2.16 3.31 1.98
C VAL A 142 -2.72 3.18 0.57
N ASP A 143 -2.29 4.04 -0.35
CA ASP A 143 -2.72 3.99 -1.74
C ASP A 143 -2.19 2.73 -2.45
N ALA A 144 -0.94 2.33 -2.20
CA ALA A 144 -0.38 1.09 -2.73
C ALA A 144 -1.17 -0.14 -2.27
N VAL A 145 -1.50 -0.22 -0.98
CA VAL A 145 -2.29 -1.32 -0.40
C VAL A 145 -3.69 -1.36 -1.00
N LYS A 146 -4.37 -0.21 -1.12
CA LYS A 146 -5.71 -0.11 -1.74
C LYS A 146 -5.69 -0.52 -3.21
N LEU A 147 -4.74 -0.02 -3.99
CA LEU A 147 -4.59 -0.35 -5.40
C LEU A 147 -4.34 -1.85 -5.59
N THR A 148 -3.48 -2.45 -4.76
CA THR A 148 -3.18 -3.89 -4.81
C THR A 148 -4.41 -4.74 -4.48
N ALA A 149 -5.16 -4.38 -3.44
CA ALA A 149 -6.37 -5.10 -3.04
C ALA A 149 -7.47 -4.99 -4.12
N LEU A 150 -7.65 -3.81 -4.72
CA LEU A 150 -8.62 -3.61 -5.80
C LEU A 150 -8.22 -4.36 -7.08
N ALA A 151 -6.95 -4.34 -7.45
CA ALA A 151 -6.45 -5.07 -8.62
C ALA A 151 -6.64 -6.58 -8.49
N ASN A 152 -6.49 -7.10 -7.26
CA ASN A 152 -6.67 -8.51 -6.94
C ASN A 152 -8.04 -8.81 -6.30
N LYS A 153 -9.08 -8.00 -6.58
CA LYS A 153 -10.39 -8.11 -5.91
C LYS A 153 -11.04 -9.49 -5.99
N ARG A 154 -10.69 -10.32 -6.99
CA ARG A 154 -11.22 -11.69 -7.13
C ARG A 154 -10.59 -12.70 -6.15
N TRP A 155 -9.45 -12.34 -5.54
CA TRP A 155 -8.71 -13.15 -4.56
C TRP A 155 -9.04 -12.78 -3.10
N VAL A 156 -9.78 -11.70 -2.89
CA VAL A 156 -10.36 -11.33 -1.57
C VAL A 156 -11.61 -12.17 -1.35
#